data_AF-A0A0Q7BUG3-F1
#
_entry.id   AF-A0A0Q7BUG3-F1
#
_cell.length_a   1.000
_cell.length_b   1.000
_cell.length_c   1.000
_cell.angle_alpha   90.00
_cell.angle_beta   90.00
_cell.angle_gamma   90.00
#
_symmetry.space_group_name_H-M   'P 1'
#
loop_
_entity.id
_entity.type
_entity.pdbx_description
1 polymer ?
#
loop_
_entity_poly.entity_id
_entity_poly.type
_entity_poly.pdbx_seq_one_letter_code
_entity_poly.pdbx_strand_id
1 'polypeptide(L)'
;MLLTSEPPAPAAGLAAATPGASQGAFRVDAHGRLVQDQLLRLRIEELLALHEGADRTARLDAELAGLPAPAAARARELLARMDDYQAAQRAAFPPDEAPLVPEEGLAQLTTLQALRTSHFGAEAGRQLYAEDDAVARRLLELMRDETTASLSMEQKAMRAQARFDVERGAVRR
;
A
#
# COMPACT_ATOMS: atom_id res chain seq x y z
N MET A 1 4.20 -25.53 70.94
CA MET A 1 5.14 -26.19 70.00
C MET A 1 5.58 -25.15 68.99
N LEU A 2 6.90 -24.94 68.91
CA LEU A 2 7.57 -24.11 67.91
C LEU A 2 7.39 -24.70 66.51
N LEU A 3 7.25 -23.85 65.49
CA LEU A 3 8.01 -23.90 64.23
C LEU A 3 7.74 -22.59 63.46
N THR A 4 8.76 -21.73 63.42
CA THR A 4 8.95 -20.63 62.48
C THR A 4 9.15 -21.15 61.06
N SER A 5 8.67 -20.45 60.04
CA SER A 5 9.27 -20.46 58.69
C SER A 5 8.96 -19.16 57.94
N GLU A 6 10.04 -18.53 57.46
CA GLU A 6 10.14 -17.29 56.68
C GLU A 6 9.42 -17.33 55.31
N PRO A 7 9.22 -16.17 54.66
CA PRO A 7 8.63 -16.08 53.32
C PRO A 7 9.70 -16.23 52.22
N PRO A 8 9.38 -16.80 51.05
CA PRO A 8 10.16 -16.55 49.85
C PRO A 8 9.57 -15.39 49.05
N ALA A 9 10.41 -14.39 48.78
CA ALA A 9 10.22 -13.36 47.76
C ALA A 9 10.42 -13.96 46.34
N PRO A 10 10.16 -13.21 45.25
CA PRO A 10 9.42 -13.69 44.10
C PRO A 10 10.28 -14.53 43.14
N ALA A 11 9.75 -15.66 42.69
CA ALA A 11 10.27 -16.30 41.49
C ALA A 11 9.84 -15.47 40.28
N ALA A 12 10.80 -14.73 39.73
CA ALA A 12 10.76 -14.20 38.38
C ALA A 12 10.60 -15.36 37.39
N GLY A 13 9.35 -15.73 37.12
CA GLY A 13 8.97 -16.66 36.06
C GLY A 13 8.53 -15.83 34.87
N LEU A 14 9.46 -15.66 33.93
CA LEU A 14 9.30 -15.12 32.57
C LEU A 14 7.88 -14.64 32.25
N ALA A 15 7.72 -13.32 32.26
CA ALA A 15 6.66 -12.66 31.50
C ALA A 15 6.67 -13.31 30.12
N ALA A 16 5.61 -14.08 29.83
CA ALA A 16 5.34 -14.55 28.49
C ALA A 16 5.44 -13.32 27.60
N ALA A 17 6.48 -13.27 26.77
CA ALA A 17 6.63 -12.25 25.77
C ALA A 17 5.40 -12.37 24.88
N THR A 18 4.40 -11.53 25.16
CA THR A 18 3.30 -11.28 24.25
C THR A 18 3.96 -10.93 22.92
N PRO A 19 3.73 -11.66 21.83
CA PRO A 19 4.26 -11.27 20.54
C PRO A 19 3.50 -10.01 20.11
N GLY A 20 3.99 -8.86 20.56
CA GLY A 20 3.63 -7.55 20.04
C GLY A 20 4.29 -7.38 18.67
N ALA A 21 3.92 -8.22 17.71
CA ALA A 21 4.22 -8.02 16.31
C ALA A 21 3.15 -7.06 15.73
N SER A 22 3.49 -5.78 15.69
CA SER A 22 3.25 -4.89 14.55
C SER A 22 1.90 -5.04 13.79
N GLN A 23 0.79 -4.59 14.37
CA GLN A 23 -0.46 -4.42 13.61
C GLN A 23 -0.51 -3.13 12.76
N GLY A 24 0.50 -2.26 12.83
CA GLY A 24 0.59 -1.04 12.01
C GLY A 24 1.17 -1.28 10.60
N ALA A 25 0.87 -0.39 9.65
CA ALA A 25 1.37 -0.48 8.27
C ALA A 25 2.91 -0.31 8.16
N PHE A 26 3.55 0.35 9.14
CA PHE A 26 5.00 0.46 9.22
C PHE A 26 5.59 -0.79 9.89
N ARG A 27 6.11 -1.71 9.08
CA ARG A 27 6.66 -3.00 9.52
C ARG A 27 8.10 -3.18 9.05
N VAL A 28 8.83 -4.05 9.73
CA VAL A 28 10.16 -4.49 9.29
C VAL A 28 10.20 -5.97 8.95
N ASP A 29 11.05 -6.33 7.98
CA ASP A 29 11.37 -7.70 7.65
C ASP A 29 12.32 -8.34 8.69
N ALA A 30 12.68 -9.61 8.49
CA ALA A 30 13.61 -10.33 9.36
C ALA A 30 15.02 -9.70 9.46
N HIS A 31 15.36 -8.76 8.56
CA HIS A 31 16.62 -8.04 8.54
C HIS A 31 16.50 -6.62 9.13
N GLY A 32 15.34 -6.27 9.70
CA GLY A 32 15.09 -4.93 10.24
C GLY A 32 14.89 -3.86 9.17
N ARG A 33 14.63 -4.24 7.91
CA ARG A 33 14.37 -3.30 6.81
C ARG A 33 12.88 -3.03 6.69
N LEU A 34 12.53 -1.78 6.37
CA LEU A 34 11.13 -1.40 6.14
C LEU A 34 10.51 -2.26 5.02
N VAL A 35 9.39 -2.93 5.31
CA VAL A 35 8.60 -3.65 4.32
C VAL A 35 7.87 -2.63 3.45
N GLN A 36 8.17 -2.59 2.16
CA GLN A 36 7.61 -1.64 1.20
C GLN A 36 6.50 -2.30 0.37
N ASP A 37 5.34 -2.56 0.97
CA ASP A 37 4.18 -3.16 0.30
C ASP A 37 3.04 -2.15 0.09
N GLN A 38 1.94 -2.62 -0.52
CA GLN A 38 0.76 -1.79 -0.76
C GLN A 38 0.18 -1.22 0.56
N LEU A 39 0.31 -1.94 1.67
CA LEU A 39 -0.23 -1.51 2.95
C LEU A 39 0.56 -0.33 3.53
N LEU A 40 1.90 -0.37 3.44
CA LEU A 40 2.73 0.80 3.73
C LEU A 40 2.34 1.99 2.84
N ARG A 41 2.20 1.76 1.52
CA ARG A 41 1.82 2.81 0.56
C ARG A 41 0.52 3.50 0.99
N LEU A 42 -0.54 2.72 1.22
CA LEU A 42 -1.86 3.23 1.57
C LEU A 42 -1.83 4.06 2.85
N ARG A 43 -1.05 3.64 3.85
CA ARG A 43 -0.91 4.41 5.09
C ARG A 43 -0.20 5.75 4.87
N ILE A 44 0.82 5.77 4.01
CA ILE A 44 1.52 7.01 3.64
C ILE A 44 0.57 7.95 2.88
N GLU A 45 -0.20 7.42 1.92
CA GLU A 45 -1.19 8.19 1.18
C GLU A 45 -2.26 8.80 2.13
N GLU A 46 -2.74 8.02 3.10
CA GLU A 46 -3.66 8.50 4.12
C GLU A 46 -3.05 9.62 4.99
N LEU A 47 -1.80 9.44 5.44
CA LEU A 47 -1.09 10.47 6.20
C LEU A 47 -0.93 11.77 5.42
N LEU A 48 -0.66 11.70 4.11
CA LEU A 48 -0.57 12.87 3.24
C LEU A 48 -1.92 13.53 3.01
N ALA A 49 -2.98 12.75 2.87
CA ALA A 49 -4.32 13.24 2.57
C ALA A 49 -5.02 13.87 3.79
N LEU A 50 -4.76 13.36 4.99
CA LEU A 50 -5.49 13.75 6.20
C LEU A 50 -4.74 14.74 7.09
N HIS A 51 -3.42 14.89 6.90
CA HIS A 51 -2.56 15.65 7.82
C HIS A 51 -1.55 16.52 7.09
N GLU A 52 -1.23 17.65 7.71
CA GLU A 52 -0.27 18.63 7.18
C GLU A 52 0.71 19.10 8.26
N GLY A 53 1.84 19.65 7.80
CA GLY A 53 2.82 20.34 8.65
C GLY A 53 3.23 19.53 9.89
N ALA A 54 3.17 20.19 11.05
CA ALA A 54 3.61 19.62 12.33
C ALA A 54 2.74 18.44 12.80
N ASP A 55 1.45 18.43 12.49
CA ASP A 55 0.55 17.32 12.87
C ASP A 55 0.92 16.03 12.12
N ARG A 56 1.19 16.13 10.81
CA ARG A 56 1.68 14.99 10.02
C ARG A 56 3.00 14.45 10.56
N THR A 57 3.94 15.34 10.88
CA THR A 57 5.23 14.93 11.45
C THR A 57 5.06 14.21 12.78
N ALA A 58 4.25 14.74 13.70
CA ALA A 58 4.01 14.14 15.01
C ALA A 58 3.36 12.75 14.90
N ARG A 59 2.39 12.59 13.98
CA ARG A 59 1.72 11.30 13.74
C ARG A 59 2.66 10.28 13.12
N LEU A 60 3.44 10.68 12.13
CA LEU A 60 4.46 9.84 11.56
C LEU A 60 5.45 9.40 12.65
N ASP A 61 5.99 10.32 13.45
CA ASP A 61 6.93 9.99 14.52
C ASP A 61 6.34 9.02 15.56
N ALA A 62 5.05 9.15 15.87
CA ALA A 62 4.35 8.21 16.75
C ALA A 62 4.23 6.81 16.12
N GLU A 63 3.93 6.69 14.83
CA GLU A 63 3.85 5.40 14.12
C GLU A 63 5.23 4.77 13.88
N LEU A 64 6.27 5.58 13.79
CA LEU A 64 7.64 5.11 13.66
C LEU A 64 8.28 4.75 15.01
N ALA A 65 7.60 5.03 16.13
CA ALA A 65 8.10 4.72 17.46
C ALA A 65 8.33 3.21 17.62
N GLY A 66 9.58 2.84 17.91
CA GLY A 66 9.97 1.43 18.08
C GLY A 66 10.50 0.75 16.81
N LEU A 67 10.49 1.42 15.65
CA LEU A 67 11.20 0.91 14.47
C LEU A 67 12.73 1.11 14.60
N PRO A 68 13.53 0.22 14.00
CA PRO A 68 14.95 0.47 13.80
C PRO A 68 15.19 1.81 13.09
N ALA A 69 16.20 2.57 13.52
CA ALA A 69 16.49 3.88 12.96
C ALA A 69 16.61 3.91 11.42
N PRO A 70 17.24 2.92 10.75
CA PRO A 70 17.27 2.87 9.28
C PRO A 70 15.88 2.70 8.65
N ALA A 71 15.00 1.91 9.26
CA ALA A 71 13.63 1.71 8.77
C ALA A 71 12.79 2.98 8.94
N ALA A 72 12.92 3.65 10.09
CA ALA A 72 12.25 4.92 10.34
C ALA A 72 12.74 6.04 9.40
N ALA A 73 14.04 6.10 9.12
CA ALA A 73 14.59 7.03 8.14
C ALA A 73 14.03 6.76 6.73
N ARG A 74 13.97 5.48 6.33
CA ARG A 74 13.42 5.07 5.04
C ARG A 74 11.94 5.41 4.89
N ALA A 75 11.15 5.26 5.95
CA ALA A 75 9.73 5.60 5.95
C ALA A 75 9.50 7.10 5.73
N ARG A 76 10.29 7.96 6.40
CA ARG A 76 10.25 9.42 6.18
C ARG A 76 10.63 9.80 4.76
N GLU A 77 11.66 9.15 4.21
CA GLU A 77 12.08 9.37 2.82
C GLU A 77 10.98 8.96 1.83
N LEU A 78 10.30 7.84 2.08
CA LEU A 78 9.21 7.38 1.24
C LEU A 78 8.01 8.33 1.27
N LEU A 79 7.67 8.90 2.43
CA LEU A 79 6.61 9.90 2.55
C LEU A 79 6.92 11.16 1.73
N ALA A 80 8.15 11.66 1.77
CA ALA A 80 8.56 12.81 0.97
C ALA A 80 8.47 12.52 -0.54
N ARG A 81 8.98 11.36 -0.99
CA ARG A 81 8.91 10.95 -2.40
C ARG A 81 7.47 10.71 -2.88
N MET A 82 6.59 10.29 -1.98
CA MET A 82 5.18 10.05 -2.31
C MET A 82 4.44 11.36 -2.60
N ASP A 83 4.72 12.42 -1.84
CA ASP A 83 4.15 13.75 -2.08
C ASP A 83 4.57 14.28 -3.47
N ASP A 84 5.87 14.18 -3.80
CA ASP A 84 6.40 14.55 -5.13
C ASP A 84 5.77 13.71 -6.25
N TYR A 85 5.61 12.40 -6.02
CA TYR A 85 4.98 11.49 -6.98
C TYR A 85 3.51 11.84 -7.22
N GLN A 86 2.73 12.12 -6.17
CA GLN A 86 1.32 12.49 -6.31
C GLN A 86 1.13 13.83 -7.03
N ALA A 87 2.06 14.77 -6.85
CA ALA A 87 2.09 16.00 -7.64
C ALA A 87 2.38 15.71 -9.12
N ALA A 88 3.40 14.91 -9.42
CA ALA A 88 3.75 14.54 -10.79
C ALA A 88 2.65 13.73 -11.48
N GLN A 89 1.97 12.84 -10.74
CA GLN A 89 0.85 12.06 -11.24
C GLN A 89 -0.32 12.97 -11.66
N ARG A 90 -0.72 13.92 -10.81
CA ARG A 90 -1.79 14.87 -11.14
C ARG A 90 -1.45 15.76 -12.33
N ALA A 91 -0.17 16.11 -12.50
CA ALA A 91 0.29 16.87 -13.65
C ALA A 91 0.28 16.03 -14.95
N ALA A 92 0.59 14.74 -14.86
CA ALA A 92 0.60 13.83 -16.00
C ALA A 92 -0.80 13.36 -16.43
N PHE A 93 -1.74 13.29 -15.49
CA PHE A 93 -3.11 12.80 -15.70
C PHE A 93 -4.11 13.76 -15.05
N PRO A 94 -4.47 14.86 -15.73
CA PRO A 94 -5.48 15.78 -15.24
C PRO A 94 -6.84 15.06 -15.13
N PRO A 95 -7.67 15.38 -14.12
CA PRO A 95 -8.91 14.67 -13.84
C PRO A 95 -9.98 14.80 -14.93
N ASP A 96 -9.88 15.83 -15.78
CA ASP A 96 -10.82 16.10 -16.87
C ASP A 96 -10.53 15.29 -18.14
N GLU A 97 -9.44 14.51 -18.17
CA GLU A 97 -9.00 13.71 -19.32
C GLU A 97 -9.12 12.21 -19.02
N ALA A 98 -10.33 11.68 -19.18
CA ALA A 98 -10.58 10.25 -19.05
C ALA A 98 -10.22 9.49 -20.36
N PRO A 99 -9.65 8.27 -20.28
CA PRO A 99 -9.47 7.41 -21.45
C PRO A 99 -10.79 7.14 -22.15
N LEU A 100 -10.79 7.24 -23.47
CA LEU A 100 -11.95 6.99 -24.32
C LEU A 100 -12.01 5.53 -24.81
N VAL A 101 -10.87 4.84 -24.79
CA VAL A 101 -10.76 3.42 -25.17
C VAL A 101 -9.81 2.64 -24.23
N PRO A 102 -9.95 1.30 -24.12
CA PRO A 102 -9.11 0.49 -23.23
C PRO A 102 -7.61 0.58 -23.54
N GLU A 103 -7.24 0.76 -24.81
CA GLU A 103 -5.85 0.91 -25.25
C GLU A 103 -5.20 2.16 -24.66
N GLU A 104 -5.93 3.27 -24.58
CA GLU A 104 -5.46 4.48 -23.92
C GLU A 104 -5.27 4.23 -22.42
N GLY A 105 -6.18 3.51 -21.77
CA GLY A 105 -6.01 3.10 -20.37
C GLY A 105 -4.76 2.24 -20.15
N LEU A 106 -4.43 1.31 -21.05
CA LEU A 106 -3.20 0.50 -20.98
C LEU A 106 -1.94 1.35 -21.18
N ALA A 107 -1.99 2.34 -22.07
CA ALA A 107 -0.91 3.30 -22.25
C ALA A 107 -0.72 4.17 -21.00
N GLN A 108 -1.80 4.67 -20.40
CA GLN A 108 -1.75 5.43 -19.14
C GLN A 108 -1.17 4.58 -18.00
N LEU A 109 -1.56 3.31 -17.86
CA LEU A 109 -1.00 2.39 -16.87
C LEU A 109 0.52 2.22 -17.06
N THR A 110 0.97 2.12 -18.30
CA THR A 110 2.41 2.02 -18.62
C THR A 110 3.17 3.30 -18.24
N THR A 111 2.58 4.46 -18.50
CA THR A 111 3.14 5.76 -18.08
C THR A 111 3.18 5.91 -16.55
N LEU A 112 2.15 5.47 -15.83
CA LEU A 112 2.13 5.43 -14.36
C LEU A 112 3.25 4.54 -13.80
N GLN A 113 3.48 3.37 -14.40
CA GLN A 113 4.57 2.47 -14.02
C GLN A 113 5.95 3.10 -14.23
N ALA A 114 6.14 3.82 -15.33
CA ALA A 114 7.37 4.57 -15.60
C ALA A 114 7.58 5.69 -14.57
N LEU A 115 6.51 6.43 -14.23
CA LEU A 115 6.57 7.48 -13.22
C LEU A 115 6.90 6.92 -11.82
N ARG A 116 6.30 5.79 -11.43
CA ARG A 116 6.66 5.13 -10.16
C ARG A 116 8.12 4.66 -10.15
N THR A 117 8.62 4.19 -11.30
CA THR A 117 10.02 3.78 -11.44
C THR A 117 10.98 4.96 -11.27
N SER A 118 10.66 6.15 -11.79
CA SER A 118 11.53 7.33 -11.63
C SER A 118 11.54 7.88 -10.20
N HIS A 119 10.42 7.78 -9.47
CA HIS A 119 10.32 8.28 -8.09
C HIS A 119 10.85 7.29 -7.05
N PHE A 120 10.51 6.00 -7.18
CA PHE A 120 10.78 4.98 -6.16
C PHE A 120 11.89 4.00 -6.54
N GLY A 121 12.26 3.92 -7.82
CA GLY A 121 13.06 2.84 -8.37
C GLY A 121 12.19 1.63 -8.76
N ALA A 122 12.73 0.79 -9.65
CA ALA A 122 11.96 -0.28 -10.28
C ALA A 122 11.44 -1.33 -9.27
N GLU A 123 12.23 -1.69 -8.26
CA GLU A 123 11.82 -2.70 -7.27
C GLU A 123 10.76 -2.15 -6.31
N ALA A 124 11.03 -1.02 -5.65
CA ALA A 124 10.08 -0.43 -4.71
C ALA A 124 8.78 -0.01 -5.41
N GLY A 125 8.86 0.58 -6.62
CA GLY A 125 7.69 0.90 -7.42
C GLY A 125 6.81 -0.32 -7.71
N ARG A 126 7.41 -1.48 -8.00
CA ARG A 126 6.65 -2.73 -8.13
C ARG A 126 6.05 -3.18 -6.81
N GLN A 127 6.82 -3.22 -5.72
CA GLN A 127 6.32 -3.74 -4.44
C GLN A 127 5.15 -2.91 -3.88
N LEU A 128 5.17 -1.58 -4.08
CA LEU A 128 4.12 -0.67 -3.60
C LEU A 128 2.80 -0.77 -4.40
N TYR A 129 2.87 -1.15 -5.70
CA TYR A 129 1.73 -1.03 -6.64
C TYR A 129 1.37 -2.33 -7.39
N ALA A 130 2.07 -3.45 -7.14
CA ALA A 130 1.91 -4.68 -7.91
C ALA A 130 0.45 -5.17 -7.98
N GLU A 131 -0.27 -5.13 -6.86
CA GLU A 131 -1.66 -5.58 -6.80
C GLU A 131 -2.59 -4.69 -7.61
N ASP A 132 -2.49 -3.37 -7.45
CA ASP A 132 -3.30 -2.41 -8.20
C ASP A 132 -3.03 -2.47 -9.70
N ASP A 133 -1.76 -2.62 -10.09
CA ASP A 133 -1.38 -2.72 -11.49
C ASP A 133 -1.89 -4.01 -12.13
N ALA A 134 -1.86 -5.13 -11.41
CA ALA A 134 -2.40 -6.39 -11.87
C ALA A 134 -3.92 -6.31 -12.07
N VAL A 135 -4.62 -5.71 -11.11
CA VAL A 135 -6.08 -5.50 -11.19
C VAL A 135 -6.42 -4.58 -12.37
N ALA A 136 -5.79 -3.39 -12.45
CA ALA A 136 -6.06 -2.41 -13.49
C ALA A 136 -5.77 -2.97 -14.89
N ARG A 137 -4.61 -3.62 -15.06
CA ARG A 137 -4.23 -4.28 -16.32
C ARG A 137 -5.27 -5.32 -16.73
N ARG A 138 -5.67 -6.20 -15.80
CA ARG A 138 -6.60 -7.28 -16.10
C ARG A 138 -7.97 -6.74 -16.52
N LEU A 139 -8.48 -5.72 -15.82
CA LEU A 139 -9.74 -5.08 -16.18
C LEU A 139 -9.68 -4.43 -17.57
N LEU A 140 -8.61 -3.70 -17.88
CA LEU A 140 -8.42 -3.06 -19.18
C LEU A 140 -8.30 -4.08 -20.31
N GLU A 141 -7.60 -5.19 -20.09
CA GLU A 141 -7.52 -6.30 -21.05
C GLU A 141 -8.89 -6.94 -21.30
N LEU A 142 -9.67 -7.18 -20.23
CA LEU A 142 -11.03 -7.70 -20.36
C LEU A 142 -11.97 -6.74 -21.12
N MET A 143 -11.80 -5.42 -20.95
CA MET A 143 -12.53 -4.41 -21.72
C MET A 143 -12.11 -4.37 -23.18
N ARG A 144 -10.81 -4.51 -23.47
CA ARG A 144 -10.27 -4.59 -24.84
C ARG A 144 -10.80 -5.82 -25.57
N ASP A 145 -10.83 -6.95 -24.89
CA ASP A 145 -11.30 -8.22 -25.45
C ASP A 145 -12.84 -8.24 -25.65
N GLU A 146 -13.58 -7.24 -25.12
CA GLU A 146 -15.00 -7.02 -25.42
C GLU A 146 -15.17 -6.29 -26.76
N THR A 147 -15.38 -7.09 -27.80
CA THR A 147 -15.47 -6.66 -29.21
C THR A 147 -16.84 -6.11 -29.60
N THR A 148 -17.84 -6.16 -28.72
CA THR A 148 -19.18 -5.60 -29.00
C THR A 148 -19.09 -4.08 -29.16
N ALA A 149 -19.13 -3.60 -30.41
CA ALA A 149 -18.96 -2.18 -30.75
C ALA A 149 -20.10 -1.27 -30.26
N SER A 150 -21.29 -1.81 -30.00
CA SER A 150 -22.44 -1.04 -29.50
C SER A 150 -22.37 -0.72 -28.01
N LEU A 151 -21.37 -1.24 -27.28
CA LEU A 151 -21.24 -0.99 -25.85
C LEU A 151 -20.48 0.31 -25.59
N SER A 152 -21.00 1.10 -24.65
CA SER A 152 -20.25 2.22 -24.07
C SER A 152 -19.05 1.71 -23.26
N MET A 153 -18.08 2.60 -22.99
CA MET A 153 -16.96 2.31 -22.11
C MET A 153 -17.39 1.84 -20.72
N GLU A 154 -18.41 2.47 -20.15
CA GLU A 154 -19.00 2.07 -18.87
C GLU A 154 -19.55 0.63 -18.93
N GLN A 155 -20.28 0.28 -19.98
CA GLN A 155 -20.82 -1.08 -20.15
C GLN A 155 -19.70 -2.11 -20.32
N LYS A 156 -18.63 -1.77 -21.04
CA LYS A 156 -17.43 -2.62 -21.13
C LYS A 156 -16.76 -2.79 -19.77
N ALA A 157 -16.64 -1.71 -18.98
CA ALA A 157 -16.07 -1.76 -17.64
C ALA A 157 -16.90 -2.62 -16.69
N MET A 158 -18.23 -2.48 -16.68
CA MET A 158 -19.13 -3.31 -15.88
C MET A 158 -18.99 -4.80 -16.22
N ARG A 159 -18.91 -5.15 -17.51
CA ARG A 159 -18.71 -6.54 -17.95
C ARG A 159 -17.33 -7.06 -17.57
N ALA A 160 -16.29 -6.25 -17.73
CA ALA A 160 -14.93 -6.61 -17.32
C ALA A 160 -14.86 -6.85 -15.82
N GLN A 161 -15.47 -5.98 -15.01
CA GLN A 161 -15.56 -6.16 -13.56
C GLN A 161 -16.27 -7.46 -13.18
N ALA A 162 -17.44 -7.73 -13.77
CA ALA A 162 -18.18 -8.96 -13.51
C ALA A 162 -17.38 -10.23 -13.88
N ARG A 163 -16.65 -10.21 -15.01
CA ARG A 163 -15.75 -11.32 -15.41
C ARG A 163 -14.60 -11.46 -14.42
N PHE A 164 -13.96 -10.36 -14.04
CA PHE A 164 -12.85 -10.34 -13.11
C PHE A 164 -13.26 -10.86 -11.72
N ASP A 165 -14.46 -10.53 -11.25
CA ASP A 165 -15.01 -11.02 -9.98
C ASP A 165 -15.23 -12.54 -9.98
N VAL A 166 -15.61 -13.12 -11.12
CA VAL A 166 -15.66 -14.59 -11.29
C VAL A 166 -14.24 -15.18 -11.27
N GLU A 167 -13.27 -14.57 -11.96
CA GLU A 167 -11.88 -15.04 -12.01
C GLU A 167 -11.22 -15.11 -10.63
N ARG A 168 -11.49 -14.12 -9.77
CA ARG A 168 -10.97 -14.09 -8.39
C ARG A 168 -11.80 -14.92 -7.39
N GLY A 169 -12.86 -15.58 -7.84
CA GLY A 169 -13.74 -16.36 -6.98
C GLY A 169 -14.60 -15.52 -6.02
N ALA A 170 -14.80 -14.23 -6.29
CA ALA A 170 -15.65 -13.33 -5.50
C ALA A 170 -17.15 -13.60 -5.74
N VAL A 171 -17.50 -14.22 -6.87
CA VAL A 171 -18.85 -14.72 -7.16
C VAL A 171 -18.84 -16.24 -7.14
N ARG A 172 -19.34 -16.86 -6.06
CA ARG A 172 -19.70 -18.29 -6.07
C ARG A 172 -20.98 -18.44 -6.89
N ARG A 173 -20.95 -19.34 -7.87
CA ARG A 173 -22.11 -19.74 -8.68
C ARG A 173 -23.26 -20.24 -7.81
#